data_AF-A0A914BUI5-F1
#
_entry.id   AF-A0A914BUI5-F1
#
_cell.length_a   1.000
_cell.length_b   1.000
_cell.length_c   1.000
_cell.angle_alpha   90.00
_cell.angle_beta   90.00
_cell.angle_gamma   90.00
#
_symmetry.space_group_name_H-M   'P 1'
#
loop_
_entity.id
_entity.type
_entity.pdbx_description
1 polymer ?
#
loop_
_entity_poly.entity_id
_entity_poly.type
_entity_poly.pdbx_seq_one_letter_code
_entity_poly.pdbx_strand_id
1 'polypeptide(L)'
;MNLVARQYILLFSLILQQHSVLTDFSSLKWYLSDYLSGNPWNLITGNVYKRLGDRCERSVDCLHVNNSICVDGECRCQSDYYPSESDDVEDKKVCKLAPGYKEDCQKDSKLLCRFPFVCSSDGVCDCPPGFLSNNTHCIRNCKSGYTSVGSPELSGGGKCLPNCPRSQPVRHEDRCYPLVGHSAHCLVDQQCSSVQNSICAAGPIEEERTCQCPLDFSLIGRKCIRKSKLGGECITNDDCLIESNTICLEGLCQCALGFIPEPMHGGFNQSSTYVVEHCIAEPTCPSTKGLEKLGQAYEDCSGETYRCSEGKYCRRWHIDSIKQRQYSVCCPIPKSEEYEEICGKFGMTLLIENSLQNDSAQPIRF
;
A
#
# COMPACT_ATOMS: atom_id res chain seq x y z
N MET A 1 8.70 -18.98 -82.36
CA MET A 1 9.23 -19.17 -80.98
C MET A 1 10.21 -18.07 -80.65
N ASN A 2 10.00 -17.17 -79.69
CA ASN A 2 8.79 -16.47 -79.28
C ASN A 2 9.29 -15.10 -78.82
N LEU A 3 8.76 -14.01 -79.41
CA LEU A 3 9.11 -12.63 -79.08
C LEU A 3 8.91 -12.28 -77.59
N VAL A 4 8.16 -13.12 -76.87
CA VAL A 4 7.88 -13.01 -75.43
C VAL A 4 9.16 -13.13 -74.58
N ALA A 5 10.11 -14.01 -74.92
CA ALA A 5 11.31 -14.23 -74.10
C ALA A 5 12.27 -13.02 -74.06
N ARG A 6 12.26 -12.18 -75.11
CA ARG A 6 13.08 -10.96 -75.15
C ARG A 6 12.46 -9.79 -74.37
N GLN A 7 11.13 -9.77 -74.18
CA GLN A 7 10.47 -8.76 -73.34
C GLN A 7 10.69 -9.00 -71.84
N TYR A 8 10.77 -10.25 -71.38
CA TYR A 8 10.99 -10.57 -69.96
C TYR A 8 12.39 -10.23 -69.46
N ILE A 9 13.43 -10.40 -70.28
CA ILE A 9 14.81 -10.05 -69.88
C ILE A 9 14.97 -8.53 -69.74
N LEU A 10 14.29 -7.74 -70.58
CA LEU A 10 14.32 -6.28 -70.48
C LEU A 10 13.52 -5.77 -69.26
N LEU A 11 12.40 -6.41 -68.90
CA LEU A 11 11.65 -6.12 -67.67
C LEU A 11 12.45 -6.48 -66.40
N PHE A 12 13.18 -7.60 -66.40
CA PHE A 12 14.05 -7.98 -65.29
C PHE A 12 15.23 -7.01 -65.11
N SER A 13 15.74 -6.46 -66.22
CA SER A 13 16.82 -5.45 -66.22
C SER A 13 16.34 -4.10 -65.69
N LEU A 14 15.10 -3.70 -66.00
CA LEU A 14 14.50 -2.44 -65.56
C LEU A 14 14.10 -2.45 -64.07
N ILE A 15 13.65 -3.59 -63.55
CA ILE A 15 13.34 -3.72 -62.10
C ILE A 15 14.63 -3.69 -61.27
N LEU A 16 15.74 -4.25 -61.78
CA LEU A 16 17.04 -4.23 -61.10
C LEU A 16 17.72 -2.85 -61.12
N GLN A 17 17.32 -1.92 -61.99
CA GLN A 17 17.86 -0.56 -62.02
C GLN A 17 17.10 0.46 -61.15
N GLN A 18 15.94 0.11 -60.59
CA GLN A 18 15.16 1.02 -59.71
C GLN A 18 15.24 0.71 -58.20
N HIS A 19 15.87 -0.39 -57.79
CA HIS A 19 16.15 -0.67 -56.38
C HIS A 19 17.65 -0.78 -56.12
N SER A 20 18.30 0.38 -56.05
CA SER A 20 19.63 0.54 -55.47
C SER A 20 19.57 0.44 -53.93
N VAL A 21 19.06 -0.66 -53.38
CA VAL A 21 19.27 -1.07 -51.99
C VAL A 21 19.03 -2.57 -51.94
N LEU A 22 20.10 -3.37 -51.79
CA LEU A 22 20.11 -4.69 -51.15
C LEU A 22 21.54 -5.23 -51.19
N THR A 23 22.41 -4.63 -50.38
CA THR A 23 23.66 -5.25 -49.97
C THR A 23 23.36 -6.27 -48.87
N ASP A 24 22.85 -7.45 -49.21
CA ASP A 24 23.01 -8.60 -48.32
C ASP A 24 22.87 -9.94 -49.06
N PHE A 25 24.01 -10.60 -49.30
CA PHE A 25 24.11 -11.91 -49.95
C PHE A 25 23.52 -13.06 -49.11
N SER A 26 23.12 -12.81 -47.86
CA SER A 26 22.36 -13.77 -47.04
C SER A 26 20.92 -13.96 -47.54
N SER A 27 20.40 -12.98 -48.31
CA SER A 27 19.01 -12.99 -48.77
C SER A 27 18.74 -13.86 -50.01
N LEU A 28 19.78 -14.24 -50.74
CA LEU A 28 19.64 -15.08 -51.93
C LEU A 28 19.74 -16.58 -51.62
N LYS A 29 20.29 -16.94 -50.46
CA LYS A 29 20.39 -18.35 -50.02
C LYS A 29 19.04 -18.91 -49.57
N TRP A 30 18.15 -18.11 -48.98
CA TRP A 30 16.81 -18.56 -48.61
C TRP A 30 15.90 -18.76 -49.83
N TYR A 31 16.01 -17.87 -50.82
CA TYR A 31 15.22 -17.94 -52.06
C TYR A 31 15.45 -19.24 -52.85
N LEU A 32 16.69 -19.77 -52.83
CA LEU A 32 17.05 -21.00 -53.51
C LEU A 32 16.80 -22.27 -52.68
N SER A 33 16.76 -22.17 -51.34
CA SER A 33 16.50 -23.30 -50.45
C SER A 33 15.01 -23.71 -50.48
N ASP A 34 14.11 -22.74 -50.50
CA ASP A 34 12.65 -23.00 -50.58
C ASP A 34 12.21 -23.46 -51.98
N TYR A 35 12.92 -23.02 -53.03
CA TYR A 35 12.63 -23.42 -54.41
C TYR A 35 13.02 -24.88 -54.73
N LEU A 36 13.99 -25.43 -53.99
CA LEU A 36 14.51 -26.79 -54.19
C LEU A 36 13.82 -27.86 -53.32
N SER A 37 13.01 -27.46 -52.34
CA SER A 37 12.35 -28.36 -51.38
C SER A 37 10.83 -28.42 -51.47
N GLY A 38 10.19 -27.62 -52.34
CA GLY A 38 8.73 -27.63 -52.49
C GLY A 38 8.18 -26.98 -53.76
N ASN A 39 6.92 -27.32 -54.08
CA ASN A 39 6.20 -26.92 -55.28
C ASN A 39 6.17 -25.38 -55.47
N PRO A 40 6.56 -24.83 -56.65
CA PRO A 40 6.77 -23.39 -56.87
C PRO A 40 5.51 -22.51 -56.81
N TRP A 41 4.33 -23.11 -56.58
CA TRP A 41 3.06 -22.39 -56.43
C TRP A 41 2.85 -21.79 -55.02
N ASN A 42 3.61 -22.21 -54.00
CA ASN A 42 3.45 -21.72 -52.62
C ASN A 42 3.94 -20.28 -52.39
N LEU A 43 4.68 -19.69 -53.34
CA LEU A 43 5.20 -18.32 -53.27
C LEU A 43 4.17 -17.24 -53.67
N ILE A 44 3.04 -17.62 -54.28
CA ILE A 44 2.04 -16.66 -54.81
C ILE A 44 0.88 -16.44 -53.81
N THR A 45 0.71 -17.33 -52.83
CA THR A 45 -0.26 -17.18 -51.74
C THR A 45 0.49 -17.34 -50.43
N GLY A 46 0.79 -16.24 -49.73
CA GLY A 46 1.61 -16.23 -48.51
C GLY A 46 1.00 -16.94 -47.28
N ASN A 47 0.59 -18.20 -47.42
CA ASN A 47 0.16 -19.10 -46.36
C ASN A 47 0.85 -20.46 -46.56
N VAL A 48 2.14 -20.49 -46.24
CA VAL A 48 2.81 -21.77 -45.96
C VAL A 48 2.41 -22.16 -44.55
N TYR A 49 1.54 -23.16 -44.42
CA TYR A 49 1.13 -23.68 -43.13
C TYR A 49 2.34 -24.27 -42.39
N LYS A 50 2.72 -23.69 -41.25
CA LYS A 50 3.86 -24.16 -40.46
C LYS A 50 3.49 -25.42 -39.67
N ARG A 51 4.41 -26.38 -39.65
CA ARG A 51 4.33 -27.67 -38.94
C ARG A 51 5.15 -27.63 -37.65
N LEU A 52 4.99 -28.64 -36.81
CA LEU A 52 5.83 -28.80 -35.61
C LEU A 52 7.30 -28.96 -36.01
N GLY A 53 8.16 -28.11 -35.43
CA GLY A 53 9.58 -28.02 -35.76
C GLY A 53 9.94 -26.90 -36.74
N ASP A 54 8.95 -26.25 -37.37
CA ASP A 54 9.21 -25.14 -38.27
C ASP A 54 9.51 -23.86 -37.51
N ARG A 55 10.28 -22.96 -38.11
CA ARG A 55 10.62 -21.66 -37.53
C ARG A 55 9.41 -20.74 -37.47
N CYS A 56 9.17 -20.14 -36.33
CA CYS A 56 8.07 -19.19 -36.10
C CYS A 56 8.57 -17.90 -35.47
N GLU A 57 7.81 -16.82 -35.67
CA GLU A 57 8.04 -15.55 -34.98
C GLU A 57 6.93 -15.32 -33.94
N ARG A 58 5.71 -15.78 -34.25
CA ARG A 58 4.54 -15.62 -33.39
C ARG A 58 3.75 -16.91 -33.33
N SER A 59 3.06 -17.16 -32.21
CA SER A 59 2.24 -18.38 -32.03
C SER A 59 1.11 -18.51 -33.06
N VAL A 60 0.67 -17.39 -33.65
CA VAL A 60 -0.32 -17.41 -34.74
C VAL A 60 0.19 -18.14 -35.98
N ASP A 61 1.51 -18.20 -36.18
CA ASP A 61 2.12 -18.87 -37.32
C ASP A 61 1.98 -20.41 -37.21
N CYS A 62 1.79 -20.93 -35.99
CA CYS A 62 1.73 -22.36 -35.70
C CYS A 62 0.29 -22.90 -35.64
N LEU A 63 -0.74 -22.05 -35.76
CA LEU A 63 -2.16 -22.42 -35.55
C LEU A 63 -2.68 -23.54 -36.47
N HIS A 64 -1.95 -23.90 -37.53
CA HIS A 64 -2.32 -25.02 -38.38
C HIS A 64 -2.20 -26.38 -37.68
N VAL A 65 -1.38 -26.48 -36.64
CA VAL A 65 -1.35 -27.64 -35.73
C VAL A 65 -2.08 -27.25 -34.45
N ASN A 66 -3.23 -27.87 -34.20
CA ASN A 66 -4.01 -27.65 -32.97
C ASN A 66 -3.14 -27.87 -31.74
N ASN A 67 -3.30 -27.00 -30.74
CA ASN A 67 -2.53 -27.00 -29.48
C ASN A 67 -1.01 -26.85 -29.69
N SER A 68 -0.60 -26.07 -30.70
CA SER A 68 0.79 -25.66 -30.88
C SER A 68 0.97 -24.15 -30.73
N ILE A 69 2.14 -23.75 -30.28
CA ILE A 69 2.55 -22.39 -29.99
C ILE A 69 3.99 -22.16 -30.43
N CYS A 70 4.38 -20.90 -30.63
CA CYS A 70 5.75 -20.55 -30.95
C CYS A 70 6.56 -20.43 -29.66
N VAL A 71 7.57 -21.29 -29.49
CA VAL A 71 8.47 -21.29 -28.32
C VAL A 71 9.90 -21.32 -28.82
N ASP A 72 10.72 -20.37 -28.38
CA ASP A 72 12.13 -20.22 -28.80
C ASP A 72 12.34 -20.16 -30.32
N GLY A 73 11.37 -19.57 -31.04
CA GLY A 73 11.42 -19.41 -32.49
C GLY A 73 11.08 -20.67 -33.28
N GLU A 74 10.51 -21.70 -32.63
CA GLU A 74 10.11 -22.97 -33.25
C GLU A 74 8.66 -23.33 -32.86
N CYS A 75 7.87 -23.85 -33.81
CA CYS A 75 6.51 -24.33 -33.53
C CYS A 75 6.57 -25.62 -32.70
N ARG A 76 6.06 -25.55 -31.47
CA ARG A 76 6.04 -26.66 -30.50
C ARG A 76 4.64 -26.85 -29.93
N CYS A 77 4.39 -28.03 -29.35
CA CYS A 77 3.13 -28.25 -28.66
C CYS A 77 3.02 -27.35 -27.42
N GLN A 78 1.80 -26.90 -27.13
CA GLN A 78 1.46 -26.17 -25.91
C GLN A 78 1.71 -27.05 -24.68
N SER A 79 1.86 -26.43 -23.51
CA SER A 79 1.91 -27.12 -22.21
C SER A 79 0.84 -28.20 -22.12
N ASP A 80 1.22 -29.39 -21.63
CA ASP A 80 0.41 -30.60 -21.53
C ASP A 80 0.12 -31.33 -22.86
N TYR A 81 0.78 -30.96 -23.97
CA TYR A 81 0.68 -31.69 -25.24
C TYR A 81 2.05 -32.14 -25.75
N TYR A 82 2.11 -33.29 -26.43
CA TYR A 82 3.32 -33.84 -27.03
C TYR A 82 3.11 -34.16 -28.52
N PRO A 83 4.19 -34.11 -29.34
CA PRO A 83 4.10 -34.47 -30.75
C PRO A 83 3.90 -35.98 -30.89
N SER A 84 2.78 -36.41 -31.47
CA SER A 84 2.56 -37.80 -31.85
C SER A 84 3.49 -38.19 -33.00
N GLU A 85 4.20 -39.31 -32.85
CA GLU A 85 4.69 -40.07 -34.00
C GLU A 85 3.49 -40.89 -34.48
N SER A 86 3.00 -40.63 -35.69
CA SER A 86 2.01 -41.49 -36.33
C SER A 86 2.75 -42.36 -37.33
N ASP A 87 2.66 -43.69 -37.16
CA ASP A 87 3.22 -44.69 -38.08
C ASP A 87 2.49 -44.72 -39.44
N ASP A 88 1.38 -44.00 -39.58
CA ASP A 88 0.61 -43.94 -40.82
C ASP A 88 0.62 -42.53 -41.41
N VAL A 89 1.20 -42.44 -42.60
CA VAL A 89 1.26 -41.31 -43.53
C VAL A 89 2.26 -40.21 -43.14
N GLU A 90 3.34 -40.13 -43.91
CA GLU A 90 4.23 -38.98 -44.03
C GLU A 90 3.40 -37.69 -44.14
N ASP A 91 3.22 -36.94 -43.03
CA ASP A 91 3.24 -35.47 -42.97
C ASP A 91 2.47 -34.78 -41.84
N LYS A 92 1.84 -35.47 -40.87
CA LYS A 92 1.09 -34.74 -39.82
C LYS A 92 1.44 -35.17 -38.40
N LYS A 93 2.56 -34.62 -37.89
CA LYS A 93 2.79 -34.54 -36.44
C LYS A 93 1.68 -33.67 -35.82
N VAL A 94 0.82 -34.30 -35.01
CA VAL A 94 -0.24 -33.63 -34.24
C VAL A 94 0.13 -33.56 -32.77
N CYS A 95 -0.29 -32.50 -32.08
CA CYS A 95 -0.14 -32.40 -30.63
C CYS A 95 -1.24 -33.21 -29.93
N LYS A 96 -0.86 -34.33 -29.30
CA LYS A 96 -1.75 -35.14 -28.46
C LYS A 96 -1.62 -34.72 -27.01
N LEU A 97 -2.72 -34.80 -26.27
CA LEU A 97 -2.72 -34.52 -24.84
C LEU A 97 -1.80 -35.51 -24.11
N ALA A 98 -0.91 -35.00 -23.28
CA ALA A 98 0.02 -35.77 -22.46
C ALA A 98 -0.70 -36.59 -21.39
N PRO A 99 -0.15 -37.77 -21.05
CA PRO A 99 -0.72 -38.62 -20.02
C PRO A 99 -0.75 -37.93 -18.65
N GLY A 100 -1.88 -38.07 -17.94
CA GLY A 100 -2.14 -37.57 -16.59
C GLY A 100 -1.72 -38.54 -15.47
N TYR A 101 -2.09 -38.24 -14.23
CA TYR A 101 -1.77 -39.06 -13.06
C TYR A 101 -2.16 -40.54 -13.24
N LYS A 102 -1.21 -41.45 -12.99
CA LYS A 102 -1.31 -42.92 -13.15
C LYS A 102 -1.57 -43.42 -14.58
N GLU A 103 -1.44 -42.57 -15.59
CA GLU A 103 -1.47 -43.00 -16.99
C GLU A 103 -0.07 -43.41 -17.47
N ASP A 104 -0.02 -44.28 -18.47
CA ASP A 104 1.23 -44.85 -18.98
C ASP A 104 2.09 -43.77 -19.67
N CYS A 105 3.41 -43.85 -19.44
CA CYS A 105 4.41 -42.96 -19.99
C CYS A 105 5.68 -43.71 -20.38
N GLN A 106 6.47 -43.14 -21.29
CA GLN A 106 7.67 -43.77 -21.82
C GLN A 106 8.88 -42.84 -21.67
N LYS A 107 9.84 -43.22 -20.81
CA LYS A 107 10.99 -42.38 -20.43
C LYS A 107 11.90 -41.99 -21.60
N ASP A 108 11.97 -42.82 -22.63
CA ASP A 108 12.85 -42.65 -23.79
C ASP A 108 12.14 -42.03 -25.01
N SER A 109 10.86 -41.68 -24.86
CA SER A 109 10.04 -41.09 -25.94
C SER A 109 9.69 -39.64 -25.62
N LYS A 110 9.32 -38.86 -26.64
CA LYS A 110 8.79 -37.48 -26.47
C LYS A 110 7.46 -37.40 -25.70
N LEU A 111 7.01 -38.53 -25.14
CA LEU A 111 5.76 -38.72 -24.42
C LEU A 111 5.96 -38.31 -22.94
N LEU A 112 6.05 -37.00 -22.74
CA LEU A 112 6.19 -36.40 -21.42
C LEU A 112 4.83 -36.40 -20.71
N CYS A 113 4.84 -36.64 -19.39
CA CYS A 113 3.65 -36.51 -18.56
C CYS A 113 3.14 -35.06 -18.54
N ARG A 114 1.83 -34.93 -18.37
CA ARG A 114 1.18 -33.64 -18.14
C ARG A 114 1.74 -32.98 -16.88
N PHE A 115 2.00 -31.67 -16.93
CA PHE A 115 2.46 -30.95 -15.75
C PHE A 115 1.40 -31.02 -14.63
N PRO A 116 1.74 -31.24 -13.35
CA PRO A 116 3.09 -31.30 -12.73
C PRO A 116 3.67 -32.72 -12.55
N PHE A 117 3.16 -33.73 -13.27
CA PHE A 117 3.57 -35.12 -13.12
C PHE A 117 4.88 -35.42 -13.86
N VAL A 118 5.60 -36.45 -13.42
CA VAL A 118 6.83 -36.95 -14.04
C VAL A 118 6.71 -38.46 -14.27
N CYS A 119 7.40 -38.97 -15.30
CA CYS A 119 7.34 -40.39 -15.62
C CYS A 119 8.15 -41.21 -14.60
N SER A 120 7.46 -42.03 -13.80
CA SER A 120 8.06 -42.91 -12.79
C SER A 120 8.87 -44.04 -13.43
N SER A 121 9.70 -44.73 -12.64
CA SER A 121 10.39 -45.98 -13.07
C SER A 121 9.47 -47.05 -13.61
N ASP A 122 8.21 -47.05 -13.15
CA ASP A 122 7.25 -48.09 -13.46
C ASP A 122 6.50 -47.81 -14.77
N GLY A 123 6.92 -46.78 -15.53
CA GLY A 123 6.31 -46.41 -16.80
C GLY A 123 4.95 -45.73 -16.64
N VAL A 124 4.67 -45.11 -15.48
CA VAL A 124 3.43 -44.36 -15.22
C VAL A 124 3.73 -42.95 -14.73
N CYS A 125 2.87 -42.00 -15.06
CA CYS A 125 2.97 -40.63 -14.59
C CYS A 125 2.61 -40.52 -13.11
N ASP A 126 3.55 -40.06 -12.29
CA ASP A 126 3.35 -39.86 -10.84
C ASP A 126 3.90 -38.49 -10.42
N CYS A 127 3.67 -38.12 -9.16
CA CYS A 127 4.25 -36.91 -8.62
C CYS A 127 5.77 -37.05 -8.46
N PRO A 128 6.52 -35.94 -8.64
CA PRO A 128 7.95 -35.96 -8.43
C PRO A 128 8.31 -36.36 -6.99
N PRO A 129 9.51 -36.92 -6.75
CA PRO A 129 9.95 -37.32 -5.42
C PRO A 129 9.75 -36.20 -4.39
N GLY A 130 9.12 -36.54 -3.25
CA GLY A 130 8.79 -35.58 -2.19
C GLY A 130 7.44 -34.86 -2.35
N PHE A 131 6.62 -35.25 -3.33
CA PHE A 131 5.25 -34.77 -3.51
C PHE A 131 4.25 -35.93 -3.45
N LEU A 132 3.04 -35.64 -3.00
CA LEU A 132 1.87 -36.53 -2.99
C LEU A 132 0.85 -36.04 -4.01
N SER A 133 0.13 -36.97 -4.62
CA SER A 133 -0.95 -36.62 -5.55
C SER A 133 -2.21 -36.22 -4.80
N ASN A 134 -2.82 -35.11 -5.23
CA ASN A 134 -4.19 -34.71 -4.92
C ASN A 134 -4.98 -34.65 -6.23
N ASN A 135 -5.07 -35.80 -6.93
CA ASN A 135 -5.74 -36.04 -8.21
C ASN A 135 -5.24 -35.18 -9.39
N THR A 136 -5.41 -33.86 -9.34
CA THR A 136 -5.03 -32.91 -10.39
C THR A 136 -3.74 -32.15 -10.08
N HIS A 137 -3.20 -32.28 -8.87
CA HIS A 137 -2.03 -31.54 -8.42
C HIS A 137 -1.07 -32.39 -7.60
N CYS A 138 0.22 -32.04 -7.64
CA CYS A 138 1.22 -32.59 -6.75
C CYS A 138 1.45 -31.64 -5.58
N ILE A 139 1.08 -32.05 -4.37
CA ILE A 139 1.27 -31.30 -3.13
C ILE A 139 2.57 -31.76 -2.45
N ARG A 140 3.33 -30.85 -1.84
CA ARG A 140 4.59 -31.25 -1.16
C ARG A 140 4.25 -32.18 0.00
N ASN A 141 4.96 -33.31 0.10
CA ASN A 141 4.86 -34.22 1.23
C ASN A 141 5.52 -33.58 2.46
N CYS A 142 4.70 -33.05 3.37
CA CYS A 142 5.17 -32.40 4.58
C CYS A 142 5.23 -33.40 5.74
N LYS A 143 6.22 -33.23 6.63
CA LYS A 143 6.30 -34.01 7.87
C LYS A 143 5.05 -33.78 8.72
N SER A 144 4.71 -34.75 9.57
CA SER A 144 3.61 -34.60 10.52
C SER A 144 3.73 -33.30 11.31
N GLY A 145 2.63 -32.55 11.43
CA GLY A 145 2.62 -31.22 12.06
C GLY A 145 2.92 -30.06 11.10
N TYR A 146 3.10 -30.31 9.80
CA TYR A 146 3.27 -29.26 8.78
C TYR A 146 2.26 -29.45 7.64
N THR A 147 1.83 -28.34 7.03
CA THR A 147 0.94 -28.33 5.86
C THR A 147 1.62 -27.62 4.69
N SER A 148 1.42 -28.14 3.48
CA SER A 148 1.89 -27.50 2.25
C SER A 148 1.05 -26.26 1.94
N VAL A 149 1.71 -25.11 1.79
CA VAL A 149 1.07 -23.85 1.39
C VAL A 149 1.79 -23.30 0.15
N GLY A 150 1.04 -23.09 -0.93
CA GLY A 150 1.53 -22.57 -2.22
C GLY A 150 0.62 -22.95 -3.38
N SER A 151 0.63 -22.16 -4.46
CA SER A 151 -0.18 -22.43 -5.66
C SER A 151 0.36 -23.63 -6.45
N PRO A 152 -0.50 -24.48 -7.04
CA PRO A 152 -0.08 -25.65 -7.82
C PRO A 152 0.63 -25.34 -9.16
N GLU A 153 0.69 -24.08 -9.56
CA GLU A 153 0.99 -23.67 -10.94
C GLU A 153 2.48 -23.40 -11.23
N LEU A 154 3.35 -23.38 -10.21
CA LEU A 154 4.79 -23.16 -10.42
C LEU A 154 5.63 -24.32 -9.89
N SER A 155 6.43 -24.88 -10.80
CA SER A 155 7.54 -25.81 -10.55
C SER A 155 8.34 -25.37 -9.30
N GLY A 156 8.06 -26.01 -8.15
CA GLY A 156 8.81 -25.84 -6.90
C GLY A 156 8.08 -25.18 -5.70
N GLY A 157 6.82 -24.73 -5.84
CA GLY A 157 6.31 -23.62 -5.00
C GLY A 157 5.63 -23.88 -3.65
N GLY A 158 5.40 -25.12 -3.19
CA GLY A 158 4.75 -25.34 -1.88
C GLY A 158 5.75 -25.32 -0.72
N LYS A 159 5.69 -24.37 0.22
CA LYS A 159 6.47 -24.44 1.47
C LYS A 159 5.70 -25.25 2.51
N CYS A 160 6.37 -26.14 3.22
CA CYS A 160 5.80 -26.80 4.39
C CYS A 160 5.81 -25.80 5.54
N LEU A 161 4.64 -25.41 6.01
CA LEU A 161 4.48 -24.47 7.12
C LEU A 161 3.96 -25.23 8.35
N PRO A 162 4.39 -24.88 9.57
CA PRO A 162 3.96 -25.56 10.77
C PRO A 162 2.45 -25.36 11.01
N ASN A 163 1.81 -26.41 11.52
CA ASN A 163 0.42 -26.39 11.97
C ASN A 163 0.36 -25.83 13.39
N CYS A 164 0.02 -24.55 13.48
CA CYS A 164 -0.02 -23.85 14.75
C CYS A 164 -1.27 -24.21 15.57
N PRO A 165 -1.12 -24.68 16.83
CA PRO A 165 -2.25 -25.01 17.69
C PRO A 165 -2.98 -23.75 18.16
N ARG A 166 -4.20 -23.90 18.68
CA ARG A 166 -4.99 -22.76 19.21
C ARG A 166 -4.28 -21.97 20.32
N SER A 167 -3.39 -22.62 21.09
CA SER A 167 -2.59 -21.98 22.14
C SER A 167 -1.45 -21.11 21.59
N GLN A 168 -0.99 -21.37 20.37
CA GLN A 168 0.10 -20.65 19.70
C GLN A 168 -0.27 -20.36 18.25
N PRO A 169 -1.30 -19.54 17.98
CA PRO A 169 -1.87 -19.40 16.65
C PRO A 169 -1.00 -18.56 15.69
N VAL A 170 -0.01 -17.84 16.20
CA VAL A 170 0.81 -16.92 15.41
C VAL A 170 1.92 -17.70 14.71
N ARG A 171 1.85 -17.79 13.39
CA ARG A 171 2.90 -18.41 12.57
C ARG A 171 3.92 -17.37 12.13
N HIS A 172 5.18 -17.61 12.46
CA HIS A 172 6.30 -16.83 11.94
C HIS A 172 7.43 -17.79 11.59
N GLU A 173 7.82 -17.78 10.31
CA GLU A 173 8.77 -18.75 9.74
C GLU A 173 8.34 -20.21 10.02
N ASP A 174 9.23 -21.00 10.63
CA ASP A 174 9.02 -22.42 10.96
C ASP A 174 8.55 -22.64 12.41
N ARG A 175 8.09 -21.58 13.10
CA ARG A 175 7.66 -21.64 14.49
C ARG A 175 6.27 -21.04 14.72
N CYS A 176 5.66 -21.51 15.78
CA CYS A 176 4.36 -21.04 16.27
C CYS A 176 4.56 -20.31 17.60
N TYR A 177 3.86 -19.19 17.76
CA TYR A 177 3.99 -18.31 18.90
C TYR A 177 2.61 -18.01 19.50
N PRO A 178 2.52 -17.79 20.81
CA PRO A 178 1.30 -17.28 21.43
C PRO A 178 1.06 -15.83 21.02
N LEU A 179 -0.22 -15.48 20.92
CA LEU A 179 -0.67 -14.11 20.81
C LEU A 179 -0.53 -13.44 22.19
N VAL A 180 0.12 -12.27 22.24
CA VAL A 180 0.36 -11.56 23.51
C VAL A 180 -0.18 -10.14 23.47
N GLY A 181 -0.45 -9.58 24.65
CA GLY A 181 -1.00 -8.23 24.84
C GLY A 181 0.07 -7.13 24.82
N HIS A 182 -0.38 -5.87 24.91
CA HIS A 182 0.52 -4.74 25.14
C HIS A 182 1.37 -4.92 26.41
N SER A 183 2.62 -4.46 26.37
CA SER A 183 3.64 -4.60 27.42
C SER A 183 4.03 -6.04 27.80
N ALA A 184 3.48 -7.06 27.11
CA ALA A 184 3.89 -8.44 27.32
C ALA A 184 5.15 -8.77 26.52
N HIS A 185 5.94 -9.71 27.04
CA HIS A 185 7.16 -10.18 26.38
C HIS A 185 6.87 -10.77 25.00
N CYS A 186 7.71 -10.44 24.03
CA CYS A 186 7.57 -10.87 22.65
C CYS A 186 8.94 -11.17 22.02
N LEU A 187 8.93 -12.01 21.00
CA LEU A 187 10.09 -12.36 20.20
C LEU A 187 9.96 -11.81 18.77
N VAL A 188 8.73 -11.77 18.26
CA VAL A 188 8.40 -11.32 16.90
C VAL A 188 7.15 -10.43 16.89
N ASP A 189 7.08 -9.49 15.95
CA ASP A 189 6.01 -8.49 15.86
C ASP A 189 4.62 -9.11 15.74
N GLN A 190 4.50 -10.24 15.05
CA GLN A 190 3.22 -10.91 14.81
C GLN A 190 2.54 -11.37 16.12
N GLN A 191 3.31 -11.56 17.20
CA GLN A 191 2.73 -11.88 18.51
C GLN A 191 1.92 -10.71 19.09
N CYS A 192 2.24 -9.48 18.71
CA CYS A 192 1.61 -8.24 19.18
C CYS A 192 0.29 -7.92 18.47
N SER A 193 -0.20 -8.82 17.62
CA SER A 193 -1.41 -8.63 16.80
C SER A 193 -2.72 -8.49 17.59
N SER A 194 -2.70 -8.68 18.92
CA SER A 194 -3.85 -8.37 19.78
C SER A 194 -4.14 -6.87 19.88
N VAL A 195 -3.12 -6.04 19.60
CA VAL A 195 -3.20 -4.59 19.51
C VAL A 195 -2.81 -4.19 18.09
N GLN A 196 -3.73 -3.53 17.39
CA GLN A 196 -3.49 -3.11 16.02
C GLN A 196 -2.34 -2.09 15.96
N ASN A 197 -1.41 -2.30 15.03
CA ASN A 197 -0.19 -1.51 14.82
C ASN A 197 0.83 -1.55 15.98
N SER A 198 0.72 -2.51 16.90
CA SER A 198 1.77 -2.76 17.90
C SER A 198 2.92 -3.55 17.29
N ILE A 199 4.14 -3.27 17.75
CA ILE A 199 5.38 -3.91 17.32
C ILE A 199 6.11 -4.52 18.52
N CYS A 200 6.95 -5.51 18.26
CA CYS A 200 7.81 -6.10 19.28
C CYS A 200 9.12 -5.33 19.36
N ALA A 201 9.21 -4.39 20.30
CA ALA A 201 10.36 -3.50 20.41
C ALA A 201 11.01 -3.59 21.80
N ALA A 202 12.23 -3.04 21.92
CA ALA A 202 12.96 -3.04 23.17
C ALA A 202 12.16 -2.28 24.24
N GLY A 203 11.92 -2.92 25.37
CA GLY A 203 11.24 -2.34 26.51
C GLY A 203 12.14 -1.39 27.31
N PRO A 204 11.63 -0.87 28.44
CA PRO A 204 12.36 0.06 29.31
C PRO A 204 13.55 -0.59 30.04
N ILE A 205 13.60 -1.92 30.08
CA ILE A 205 14.72 -2.69 30.63
C ILE A 205 15.54 -3.17 29.44
N GLU A 206 16.83 -2.82 29.42
CA GLU A 206 17.77 -3.33 28.41
C GLU A 206 17.73 -4.86 28.43
N GLU A 207 17.53 -5.48 27.26
CA GLU A 207 17.37 -6.92 26.99
C GLU A 207 15.94 -7.50 26.97
N GLU A 208 14.91 -6.79 27.45
CA GLU A 208 13.54 -7.30 27.40
C GLU A 208 12.75 -6.68 26.23
N ARG A 209 12.31 -7.50 25.27
CA ARG A 209 11.44 -7.05 24.18
C ARG A 209 9.98 -7.24 24.56
N THR A 210 9.18 -6.19 24.39
CA THR A 210 7.75 -6.22 24.70
C THR A 210 6.92 -5.62 23.57
N CYS A 211 5.65 -6.00 23.51
CA CYS A 211 4.71 -5.44 22.54
C CYS A 211 4.35 -4.02 22.92
N GLN A 212 4.80 -3.06 22.12
CA GLN A 212 4.57 -1.64 22.38
C GLN A 212 4.10 -0.91 21.13
N CYS A 213 3.59 0.30 21.33
CA CYS A 213 3.30 1.17 20.21
C CYS A 213 4.61 1.73 19.65
N PRO A 214 4.70 1.95 18.33
CA PRO A 214 5.85 2.64 17.73
C PRO A 214 6.06 4.03 18.34
N LEU A 215 7.24 4.62 18.11
CA LEU A 215 7.52 6.02 18.49
C LEU A 215 6.44 6.94 17.91
N ASP A 216 6.00 7.91 18.71
CA ASP A 216 4.91 8.85 18.40
C ASP A 216 3.50 8.22 18.29
N PHE A 217 3.33 6.98 18.73
CA PHE A 217 2.01 6.34 18.85
C PHE A 217 1.65 6.13 20.32
N SER A 218 0.39 6.34 20.64
CA SER A 218 -0.19 6.06 21.96
C SER A 218 -1.20 4.94 21.87
N LEU A 219 -1.27 4.13 22.91
CA LEU A 219 -2.29 3.08 23.03
C LEU A 219 -3.63 3.72 23.39
N ILE A 220 -4.63 3.55 22.52
CA ILE A 220 -6.03 3.91 22.79
C ILE A 220 -6.89 2.68 22.50
N GLY A 221 -7.49 2.11 23.55
CA GLY A 221 -8.22 0.85 23.45
C GLY A 221 -7.31 -0.32 23.04
N ARG A 222 -7.55 -0.90 21.85
CA ARG A 222 -6.72 -1.99 21.27
C ARG A 222 -5.98 -1.56 20.00
N LYS A 223 -5.66 -0.28 19.88
CA LYS A 223 -5.01 0.29 18.71
C LYS A 223 -3.91 1.27 19.12
N CYS A 224 -2.76 1.15 18.48
CA CYS A 224 -1.74 2.19 18.50
C CYS A 224 -2.15 3.26 17.49
N ILE A 225 -2.43 4.45 17.99
CA ILE A 225 -2.84 5.62 17.20
C ILE A 225 -1.69 6.63 17.23
N ARG A 226 -1.32 7.17 16.06
CA ARG A 226 -0.30 8.21 15.96
C ARG A 226 -0.80 9.42 16.74
N LYS A 227 0.01 10.03 17.59
CA LYS A 227 -0.33 11.32 18.21
C LYS A 227 0.58 12.39 17.65
N SER A 228 0.08 13.11 16.66
CA SER A 228 0.68 14.28 16.07
C SER A 228 0.38 15.52 16.92
N LYS A 229 1.41 16.32 17.14
CA LYS A 229 1.33 17.62 17.80
C LYS A 229 0.67 18.64 16.88
N LEU A 230 0.28 19.80 17.42
CA LEU A 230 -0.19 20.93 16.63
C LEU A 230 0.84 21.29 15.53
N GLY A 231 0.37 21.51 14.31
CA GLY A 231 1.19 21.72 13.11
C GLY A 231 1.81 20.44 12.52
N GLY A 232 1.68 19.29 13.18
CA GLY A 232 2.13 18.00 12.68
C GLY A 232 1.15 17.37 11.69
N GLU A 233 1.62 16.41 10.91
CA GLU A 233 0.81 15.71 9.91
C GLU A 233 -0.23 14.77 10.53
N CYS A 234 -1.43 14.70 9.94
CA CYS A 234 -2.51 13.82 10.36
C CYS A 234 -3.29 13.28 9.16
N ILE A 235 -4.00 12.17 9.36
CA ILE A 235 -4.93 11.60 8.38
C ILE A 235 -6.36 11.74 8.90
N THR A 236 -6.54 11.56 10.20
CA THR A 236 -7.82 11.62 10.91
C THR A 236 -7.72 12.51 12.14
N ASN A 237 -8.85 12.98 12.66
CA ASN A 237 -8.87 13.79 13.88
C ASN A 237 -8.27 13.05 15.10
N ASP A 238 -8.38 11.71 15.12
CA ASP A 238 -7.82 10.88 16.19
C ASP A 238 -6.28 10.87 16.17
N ASP A 239 -5.66 11.24 15.04
CA ASP A 239 -4.21 11.37 14.95
C ASP A 239 -3.71 12.63 15.67
N CYS A 240 -4.57 13.60 15.95
CA CYS A 240 -4.20 14.81 16.66
C CYS A 240 -4.32 14.59 18.18
N LEU A 241 -3.42 15.23 18.95
CA LEU A 241 -3.35 15.07 20.40
C LEU A 241 -4.73 15.33 21.06
N ILE A 242 -5.39 14.25 21.50
CA ILE A 242 -6.65 14.33 22.25
C ILE A 242 -6.35 15.11 23.55
N GLU A 243 -7.20 16.09 23.88
CA GLU A 243 -7.11 17.09 24.98
C GLU A 243 -6.61 18.50 24.60
N SER A 244 -6.15 18.73 23.36
CA SER A 244 -5.68 20.06 22.93
C SER A 244 -6.67 20.85 22.06
N ASN A 245 -7.94 20.43 21.94
CA ASN A 245 -8.92 21.02 21.00
C ASN A 245 -8.38 21.10 19.56
N THR A 246 -7.63 20.09 19.14
CA THR A 246 -7.06 19.98 17.79
C THR A 246 -7.89 19.08 16.89
N ILE A 247 -7.92 19.42 15.61
CA ILE A 247 -8.58 18.66 14.53
C ILE A 247 -7.61 18.48 13.38
N CYS A 248 -7.80 17.43 12.60
CA CYS A 248 -7.06 17.22 11.37
C CYS A 248 -7.70 18.03 10.24
N LEU A 249 -7.02 19.09 9.83
CA LEU A 249 -7.48 19.97 8.76
C LEU A 249 -6.37 20.06 7.69
N GLU A 250 -6.73 19.70 6.45
CA GLU A 250 -5.79 19.70 5.31
C GLU A 250 -4.55 18.83 5.55
N GLY A 251 -4.70 17.74 6.29
CA GLY A 251 -3.61 16.82 6.61
C GLY A 251 -2.65 17.33 7.70
N LEU A 252 -2.99 18.42 8.39
CA LEU A 252 -2.24 18.96 9.52
C LEU A 252 -3.13 19.10 10.77
N CYS A 253 -2.57 18.85 11.95
CA CYS A 253 -3.25 19.09 13.21
C CYS A 253 -3.34 20.60 13.45
N GLN A 254 -4.54 21.14 13.43
CA GLN A 254 -4.84 22.56 13.62
C GLN A 254 -5.85 22.75 14.76
N CYS A 255 -5.98 23.96 15.28
CA CYS A 255 -6.98 24.25 16.29
C CYS A 255 -8.40 24.17 15.70
N ALA A 256 -9.32 23.60 16.47
CA ALA A 256 -10.73 23.60 16.10
C ALA A 256 -11.28 25.03 16.00
N LEU A 257 -12.41 25.20 15.30
CA LEU A 257 -13.07 26.50 15.18
C LEU A 257 -13.39 27.09 16.57
N GLY A 258 -13.01 28.35 16.78
CA GLY A 258 -13.16 29.02 18.07
C GLY A 258 -12.01 28.77 19.05
N PHE A 259 -10.93 28.12 18.61
CA PHE A 259 -9.71 27.93 19.38
C PHE A 259 -8.49 28.48 18.63
N ILE A 260 -7.52 28.97 19.37
CA ILE A 260 -6.23 29.47 18.88
C ILE A 260 -5.07 28.74 19.57
N PRO A 261 -3.88 28.67 18.94
CA PRO A 261 -2.69 28.18 19.60
C PRO A 261 -2.40 29.00 20.86
N GLU A 262 -1.98 28.35 21.95
CA GLU A 262 -1.56 29.04 23.18
C GLU A 262 -0.53 30.16 22.86
N PRO A 263 -0.79 31.41 23.26
CA PRO A 263 0.09 32.54 22.97
C PRO A 263 1.42 32.40 23.73
N MET A 264 2.53 32.71 23.05
CA MET A 264 3.85 32.71 23.68
C MET A 264 4.01 33.98 24.54
N HIS A 265 4.21 33.81 25.85
CA HIS A 265 4.59 34.95 26.70
C HIS A 265 6.05 35.35 26.46
N GLY A 266 6.27 36.64 26.24
CA GLY A 266 7.56 37.26 25.87
C GLY A 266 8.64 37.27 26.96
N GLY A 267 8.94 36.12 27.57
CA GLY A 267 9.98 35.96 28.59
C GLY A 267 10.90 34.75 28.42
N PHE A 268 10.64 33.86 27.45
CA PHE A 268 11.54 32.74 27.17
C PHE A 268 12.57 33.14 26.11
N ASN A 269 13.83 33.24 26.53
CA ASN A 269 14.97 33.38 25.64
C ASN A 269 14.89 32.34 24.53
N GLN A 270 15.05 32.81 23.28
CA GLN A 270 14.95 32.08 22.03
C GLN A 270 16.06 31.02 21.86
N SER A 271 16.07 30.00 22.70
CA SER A 271 16.97 28.86 22.55
C SER A 271 16.21 27.57 22.81
N SER A 272 16.05 26.78 21.74
CA SER A 272 15.38 25.48 21.61
C SER A 272 13.85 25.47 21.54
N THR A 273 13.34 25.35 20.30
CA THR A 273 12.16 24.55 19.88
C THR A 273 11.03 24.36 20.90
N TYR A 274 10.38 25.45 21.34
CA TYR A 274 9.12 25.34 22.07
C TYR A 274 7.99 25.10 21.07
N VAL A 275 7.45 23.88 21.03
CA VAL A 275 6.31 23.53 20.19
C VAL A 275 5.04 23.87 20.97
N VAL A 276 4.21 24.74 20.42
CA VAL A 276 2.88 24.99 20.99
C VAL A 276 2.06 23.71 20.81
N GLU A 277 1.73 23.04 21.90
CA GLU A 277 1.05 21.73 21.85
C GLU A 277 -0.46 21.81 22.09
N HIS A 278 -0.98 22.99 22.49
CA HIS A 278 -2.34 23.15 22.99
C HIS A 278 -3.07 24.30 22.29
N CYS A 279 -4.37 24.09 22.00
CA CYS A 279 -5.28 25.13 21.59
C CYS A 279 -6.19 25.54 22.74
N ILE A 280 -6.19 26.83 23.03
CA ILE A 280 -7.08 27.48 23.99
C ILE A 280 -8.22 28.16 23.22
N ALA A 281 -9.33 28.48 23.89
CA ALA A 281 -10.45 29.13 23.20
C ALA A 281 -10.03 30.48 22.57
N GLU A 282 -10.85 31.10 21.74
CA GLU A 282 -10.58 32.48 21.29
C GLU A 282 -10.87 33.50 22.41
N PRO A 283 -10.05 34.55 22.55
CA PRO A 283 -10.27 35.59 23.54
C PRO A 283 -11.55 36.36 23.27
N THR A 284 -12.32 36.55 24.34
CA THR A 284 -13.60 37.26 24.28
C THR A 284 -13.67 38.37 25.32
N CYS A 285 -14.37 39.45 24.97
CA CYS A 285 -14.71 40.53 25.90
C CYS A 285 -16.23 40.66 26.06
N PRO A 286 -16.71 41.06 27.25
CA PRO A 286 -18.10 41.43 27.45
C PRO A 286 -18.47 42.65 26.61
N SER A 287 -19.66 42.62 26.02
CA SER A 287 -20.30 43.71 25.29
C SER A 287 -21.82 43.65 25.51
N THR A 288 -22.56 44.65 25.04
CA THR A 288 -24.03 44.66 25.08
C THR A 288 -24.65 43.49 24.28
N LYS A 289 -23.92 42.94 23.30
CA LYS A 289 -24.30 41.75 22.53
C LYS A 289 -23.93 40.42 23.20
N GLY A 290 -23.26 40.46 24.35
CA GLY A 290 -22.70 39.30 25.05
C GLY A 290 -21.18 39.20 24.90
N LEU A 291 -20.64 37.98 24.90
CA LEU A 291 -19.20 37.76 24.72
C LEU A 291 -18.82 37.92 23.24
N GLU A 292 -18.15 39.01 22.91
CA GLU A 292 -17.61 39.27 21.58
C GLU A 292 -16.17 38.78 21.47
N LYS A 293 -15.84 38.14 20.34
CA LYS A 293 -14.49 37.65 20.05
C LYS A 293 -13.58 38.81 19.66
N LEU A 294 -12.39 38.87 20.23
CA LEU A 294 -11.39 39.91 19.95
C LEU A 294 -10.60 39.69 18.65
N GLY A 295 -10.69 38.49 18.05
CA GLY A 295 -9.90 38.12 16.87
C GLY A 295 -8.42 37.90 17.18
N GLN A 296 -7.58 37.91 16.14
CA GLN A 296 -6.15 37.52 16.22
C GLN A 296 -5.22 38.61 16.80
N ALA A 297 -5.68 39.86 16.92
CA ALA A 297 -4.87 41.00 17.34
C ALA A 297 -5.31 41.56 18.70
N TYR A 298 -5.39 40.69 19.71
CA TYR A 298 -5.69 41.08 21.09
C TYR A 298 -4.43 41.44 21.87
N GLU A 299 -4.61 42.19 22.95
CA GLU A 299 -3.53 42.63 23.84
C GLU A 299 -3.55 41.75 25.10
N ASP A 300 -2.42 41.09 25.35
CA ASP A 300 -2.21 40.17 26.47
C ASP A 300 -1.79 40.97 27.73
N CYS A 301 -2.47 40.72 28.85
CA CYS A 301 -2.16 41.30 30.16
C CYS A 301 -1.98 40.23 31.25
N SER A 302 -1.57 39.03 30.87
CA SER A 302 -1.42 37.88 31.77
C SER A 302 -0.23 38.00 32.73
N GLY A 303 0.79 38.79 32.39
CA GLY A 303 1.98 38.97 33.23
C GLY A 303 1.91 40.19 34.16
N GLU A 304 2.67 40.15 35.26
CA GLU A 304 2.63 41.15 36.34
C GLU A 304 3.00 42.58 35.92
N THR A 305 3.76 42.72 34.83
CA THR A 305 4.23 44.01 34.30
C THR A 305 3.42 44.53 33.12
N TYR A 306 2.51 43.72 32.57
CA TYR A 306 1.74 44.08 31.38
C TYR A 306 0.53 44.89 31.77
N ARG A 307 0.47 46.15 31.29
CA ARG A 307 -0.66 47.04 31.47
C ARG A 307 -1.40 47.21 30.15
N CYS A 308 -2.71 47.24 30.23
CA CYS A 308 -3.54 47.54 29.09
C CYS A 308 -3.36 49.01 28.65
N SER A 309 -3.45 49.22 27.34
CA SER A 309 -3.54 50.53 26.72
C SER A 309 -4.71 51.36 27.27
N GLU A 310 -4.65 52.68 27.12
CA GLU A 310 -5.68 53.59 27.61
C GLU A 310 -7.08 53.22 27.10
N GLY A 311 -8.08 53.28 27.98
CA GLY A 311 -9.46 52.89 27.67
C GLY A 311 -9.72 51.38 27.70
N LYS A 312 -8.79 50.57 28.19
CA LYS A 312 -8.95 49.12 28.36
C LYS A 312 -8.65 48.66 29.79
N TYR A 313 -9.29 47.56 30.19
CA TYR A 313 -9.07 46.91 31.48
C TYR A 313 -8.62 45.45 31.29
N CYS A 314 -7.87 44.91 32.24
CA CYS A 314 -7.36 43.54 32.14
C CYS A 314 -8.39 42.54 32.68
N ARG A 315 -8.84 41.61 31.84
CA ARG A 315 -9.83 40.59 32.19
C ARG A 315 -9.22 39.20 32.12
N ARG A 316 -9.37 38.43 33.20
CA ARG A 316 -9.11 36.98 33.18
C ARG A 316 -10.07 36.31 32.22
N TRP A 317 -9.54 35.57 31.25
CA TRP A 317 -10.34 34.99 30.17
C TRP A 317 -10.22 33.47 30.09
N HIS A 318 -9.04 32.88 30.33
CA HIS A 318 -8.87 31.42 30.30
C HIS A 318 -8.01 30.93 31.47
N ILE A 319 -8.29 29.73 31.98
CA ILE A 319 -7.49 29.03 32.97
C ILE A 319 -7.20 27.64 32.43
N ASP A 320 -5.92 27.35 32.23
CA ASP A 320 -5.44 26.01 31.93
C ASP A 320 -5.15 25.31 33.25
N SER A 321 -6.05 24.41 33.65
CA SER A 321 -5.94 23.64 34.90
C SER A 321 -4.81 22.61 34.88
N ILE A 322 -4.38 22.16 33.69
CA ILE A 322 -3.32 21.16 33.52
C ILE A 322 -1.97 21.83 33.77
N LYS A 323 -1.76 23.01 33.18
CA LYS A 323 -0.52 23.79 33.36
C LYS A 323 -0.54 24.74 34.57
N GLN A 324 -1.66 24.82 35.28
CA GLN A 324 -1.91 25.80 36.35
C GLN A 324 -1.62 27.23 35.87
N ARG A 325 -2.03 27.54 34.64
CA ARG A 325 -1.79 28.85 33.99
C ARG A 325 -3.08 29.64 33.84
N GLN A 326 -2.95 30.95 33.93
CA GLN A 326 -4.05 31.89 33.75
C GLN A 326 -3.72 32.86 32.62
N TYR A 327 -4.64 32.99 31.67
CA TYR A 327 -4.55 33.95 30.57
C TYR A 327 -5.54 35.09 30.78
N SER A 328 -5.05 36.30 30.58
CA SER A 328 -5.80 37.55 30.73
C SER A 328 -5.61 38.41 29.48
N VAL A 329 -6.68 39.09 29.07
CA VAL A 329 -6.70 39.93 27.87
C VAL A 329 -7.25 41.31 28.19
N CYS A 330 -6.79 42.31 27.45
CA CYS A 330 -7.27 43.68 27.59
C CYS A 330 -8.59 43.86 26.84
N CYS A 331 -9.64 44.18 27.59
CA CYS A 331 -10.97 44.47 27.08
C CYS A 331 -11.25 45.98 27.06
N PRO A 332 -11.97 46.50 26.06
CA PRO A 332 -12.41 47.89 26.08
C PRO A 332 -13.30 48.16 27.30
N ILE A 333 -13.09 49.29 27.97
CA ILE A 333 -13.92 49.73 29.09
C ILE A 333 -15.30 50.13 28.54
N PRO A 334 -16.41 49.49 28.96
CA PRO A 334 -17.75 49.88 28.54
C PRO A 334 -18.10 51.29 29.02
N LYS A 335 -19.01 51.96 28.32
CA LYS A 335 -19.56 53.24 28.80
C LYS A 335 -20.49 53.02 29.99
N SER A 336 -20.66 54.04 30.83
CA SER A 336 -21.56 54.01 32.00
C SER A 336 -22.95 53.45 31.69
N GLU A 337 -23.50 53.83 30.54
CA GLU A 337 -24.84 53.45 30.06
C GLU A 337 -24.93 51.97 29.61
N GLU A 338 -23.80 51.36 29.26
CA GLU A 338 -23.74 49.98 28.75
C GLU A 338 -23.58 48.94 29.88
N TYR A 339 -23.17 49.37 31.08
CA TYR A 339 -22.91 48.46 32.21
C TYR A 339 -24.15 47.73 32.69
N GLU A 340 -25.28 48.41 32.81
CA GLU A 340 -26.53 47.78 33.27
C GLU A 340 -26.99 46.71 32.28
N GLU A 341 -26.88 46.98 30.97
CA GLU A 341 -27.23 46.03 29.92
C GLU A 341 -26.28 44.82 29.93
N ILE A 342 -24.97 45.06 30.04
CA ILE A 342 -23.97 43.99 30.14
C ILE A 342 -24.24 43.13 31.39
N CYS A 343 -24.38 43.73 32.57
CA CYS A 343 -24.67 43.01 33.81
C CYS A 343 -25.94 42.16 33.70
N GLY A 344 -27.03 42.73 33.14
CA GLY A 344 -28.27 42.02 32.90
C GLY A 344 -28.12 40.78 32.00
N LYS A 345 -27.28 40.85 30.96
CA LYS A 345 -27.01 39.71 30.06
C LYS A 345 -26.31 38.53 30.75
N PHE A 346 -25.51 38.82 31.77
CA PHE A 346 -24.79 37.80 32.53
C PHE A 346 -25.50 37.42 33.85
N GLY A 347 -26.72 37.90 34.07
CA GLY A 347 -27.47 37.65 35.32
C GLY A 347 -26.80 38.26 36.55
N MET A 348 -26.03 39.34 36.35
CA MET A 348 -25.32 40.06 37.40
C MET A 348 -26.04 41.38 37.72
N THR A 349 -25.87 41.87 38.94
CA THR A 349 -26.38 43.18 39.37
C THR A 349 -25.22 44.16 39.48
N LEU A 350 -25.33 45.32 38.84
CA LEU A 350 -24.34 46.38 38.97
C LEU A 350 -24.39 46.98 40.38
N LEU A 351 -23.28 46.91 41.10
CA LEU A 351 -23.11 47.58 42.38
C LEU A 351 -22.40 48.91 42.15
N ILE A 352 -23.18 50.00 42.14
CA ILE A 352 -22.63 51.36 42.17
C ILE A 352 -22.31 51.63 43.64
N GLU A 353 -21.05 51.95 43.96
CA GLU A 353 -20.55 52.11 45.34
C GLU A 353 -21.43 53.06 46.18
N ASN A 354 -22.34 52.46 46.96
CA ASN A 354 -22.87 52.95 48.23
C ASN A 354 -23.68 51.88 49.01
N SER A 355 -23.61 50.59 48.63
CA SER A 355 -24.40 49.53 49.27
C SER A 355 -23.60 48.28 49.64
N LEU A 356 -22.33 48.42 50.06
CA LEU A 356 -21.61 47.33 50.71
C LEU A 356 -21.97 47.28 52.20
N GLN A 357 -23.15 46.73 52.49
CA GLN A 357 -23.38 46.04 53.76
C GLN A 357 -23.69 44.58 53.45
N ASN A 358 -22.77 43.71 53.89
CA ASN A 358 -22.92 42.28 54.11
C ASN A 358 -23.71 41.48 53.06
N ASP A 359 -22.99 40.81 52.15
CA ASP A 359 -22.75 39.37 52.25
C ASP A 359 -22.15 38.83 50.95
N SER A 360 -20.99 38.18 51.07
CA SER A 360 -20.47 37.13 50.16
C SER A 360 -20.27 37.38 48.66
N ALA A 361 -20.49 38.58 48.12
CA ALA A 361 -20.14 38.89 46.72
C ALA A 361 -18.79 39.60 46.64
N GLN A 362 -17.78 38.96 46.02
CA GLN A 362 -16.54 39.65 45.67
C GLN A 362 -16.86 40.72 44.60
N PRO A 363 -16.59 42.00 44.86
CA PRO A 363 -16.80 43.04 43.85
C PRO A 363 -15.80 42.86 42.71
N ILE A 364 -16.29 42.94 41.47
CA ILE A 364 -15.41 43.21 40.33
C ILE A 364 -15.00 44.67 40.46
N ARG A 365 -13.76 44.90 40.90
CA ARG A 365 -13.11 46.20 40.72
C ARG A 365 -12.67 46.29 39.27
N PHE A 366 -13.27 47.22 38.54
CA PHE A 366 -12.86 47.60 37.19
C PHE A 366 -11.47 48.22 37.18
#